data_AF-A0A532B6X1-F1
#
_entry.id   AF-A0A532B6X1-F1
#
_cell.length_a   1.000
_cell.length_b   1.000
_cell.length_c   1.000
_cell.angle_alpha   90.00
_cell.angle_beta   90.00
_cell.angle_gamma   90.00
#
_symmetry.space_group_name_H-M   'P 1'
#
loop_
_entity.id
_entity.type
_entity.pdbx_description
1 polymer ?
#
loop_
_entity_poly.entity_id
_entity_poly.type
_entity_poly.pdbx_seq_one_letter_code
_entity_poly.pdbx_strand_id
1 'polypeptide(L)' 'MTININNKEADSLTRAFARLEGVGITEAIVIAMREALERRRNRETPLETAARLRAEFGIELSE' A
#
# COMPACT_ATOMS: atom_id res chain seq x y z
N MET A 1 -6.07 -18.11 -2.95
CA MET A 1 -7.05 -17.33 -2.16
C MET A 1 -7.70 -16.33 -3.09
N THR A 2 -9.02 -16.17 -3.03
CA THR A 2 -9.77 -15.33 -3.99
C THR A 2 -10.13 -14.00 -3.33
N ILE A 3 -9.76 -12.88 -3.95
CA ILE A 3 -10.15 -11.54 -3.50
C ILE A 3 -11.42 -11.16 -4.27
N ASN A 4 -12.49 -10.84 -3.56
CA ASN A 4 -13.75 -10.41 -4.15
C ASN A 4 -13.86 -8.87 -4.11
N ILE A 5 -14.15 -8.26 -5.27
CA ILE A 5 -14.25 -6.81 -5.41
C ILE A 5 -15.70 -6.46 -5.79
N ASN A 6 -16.48 -6.02 -4.81
CA ASN A 6 -17.89 -5.68 -5.02
C ASN A 6 -18.10 -4.22 -5.48
N ASN A 7 -17.06 -3.39 -5.38
CA ASN A 7 -17.10 -2.01 -5.85
C ASN A 7 -16.73 -1.97 -7.34
N LYS A 8 -17.63 -1.41 -8.17
CA LYS A 8 -17.47 -1.38 -9.63
C LYS A 8 -16.26 -0.56 -10.11
N GLU A 9 -15.95 0.52 -9.41
CA GLU A 9 -14.80 1.38 -9.72
C GLU A 9 -13.48 0.67 -9.39
N ALA A 10 -13.41 0.02 -8.22
CA ALA A 10 -12.24 -0.76 -7.84
C ALA A 10 -11.99 -1.93 -8.81
N ASP A 11 -13.04 -2.63 -9.25
CA ASP A 11 -12.92 -3.71 -10.25
C ASP A 11 -12.43 -3.17 -11.60
N SER A 12 -12.98 -2.04 -12.07
CA SER A 12 -12.57 -1.45 -13.35
C SER A 12 -11.11 -0.98 -13.34
N LEU A 13 -10.68 -0.31 -12.26
CA LEU A 13 -9.30 0.12 -12.06
C LEU A 13 -8.35 -1.07 -11.98
N THR A 14 -8.71 -2.11 -11.22
CA THR A 14 -7.88 -3.31 -11.06
C THR A 14 -7.73 -4.05 -12.38
N ARG A 15 -8.81 -4.18 -13.17
CA ARG A 15 -8.74 -4.79 -14.51
C ARG A 15 -7.89 -3.99 -15.48
N ALA A 16 -7.98 -2.66 -15.44
CA ALA A 16 -7.13 -1.81 -16.26
C ALA A 16 -5.66 -1.99 -15.90
N PHE A 17 -5.33 -1.97 -14.61
CA PHE A 17 -3.98 -2.16 -14.12
C PHE A 17 -3.42 -3.55 -14.43
N ALA A 18 -4.21 -4.60 -14.20
CA ALA A 18 -3.84 -5.98 -14.54
C ALA A 18 -3.49 -6.15 -16.03
N ARG A 19 -4.24 -5.49 -16.92
CA ARG A 19 -3.94 -5.51 -18.37
C ARG A 19 -2.65 -4.76 -18.72
N LEU A 20 -2.37 -3.64 -18.05
CA LEU A 20 -1.15 -2.86 -18.27
C LEU A 20 0.09 -3.64 -17.83
N GLU A 21 0.01 -4.28 -16.67
CA GLU A 21 1.11 -5.05 -16.08
C GLU A 21 1.22 -6.48 -16.64
N GLY A 22 0.21 -6.96 -17.37
CA GLY A 22 0.18 -8.31 -17.92
C GLY A 22 0.03 -9.41 -16.86
N VAL A 23 -0.55 -9.10 -15.70
CA VAL A 23 -0.68 -10.00 -14.55
C VAL A 23 -2.14 -10.35 -14.23
N GLY A 24 -2.34 -11.33 -13.34
CA GLY A 24 -3.67 -11.65 -12.83
C GLY A 24 -4.23 -10.57 -11.89
N ILE A 25 -5.55 -10.57 -11.70
CA ILE A 25 -6.26 -9.59 -10.85
C ILE A 25 -5.69 -9.53 -9.42
N THR A 26 -5.47 -10.68 -8.79
CA THR A 26 -4.92 -10.73 -7.42
C THR A 26 -3.52 -10.11 -7.34
N GLU A 27 -2.68 -10.35 -8.35
CA GLU A 27 -1.32 -9.84 -8.40
C GLU A 27 -1.30 -8.33 -8.65
N ALA A 28 -2.16 -7.85 -9.55
CA ALA A 28 -2.37 -6.43 -9.78
C ALA A 28 -2.74 -5.66 -8.50
N ILE A 29 -3.60 -6.24 -7.64
CA ILE A 29 -3.96 -5.64 -6.34
C ILE A 29 -2.73 -5.56 -5.43
N VAL A 30 -1.95 -6.63 -5.33
CA VAL A 30 -0.78 -6.67 -4.46
C VAL A 30 0.27 -5.64 -4.91
N ILE A 31 0.52 -5.54 -6.21
CA ILE A 31 1.43 -4.55 -6.79
C ILE A 31 0.95 -3.13 -6.46
N ALA A 32 -0.31 -2.80 -6.79
CA ALA A 32 -0.87 -1.47 -6.57
C ALA A 32 -0.82 -1.06 -5.09
N MET A 33 -1.13 -1.98 -4.17
CA MET A 33 -1.08 -1.71 -2.74
C MET A 33 0.36 -1.53 -2.24
N ARG A 34 1.32 -2.32 -2.73
CA ARG A 34 2.74 -2.17 -2.36
C ARG A 34 3.27 -0.82 -2.81
N GLU A 35 3.01 -0.42 -4.05
CA GLU A 35 3.42 0.87 -4.59
C GLU A 35 2.76 2.04 -3.85
N ALA A 36 1.46 1.92 -3.52
CA ALA A 36 0.77 2.96 -2.74
C ALA A 36 1.38 3.15 -1.36
N LEU A 37 1.78 2.06 -0.70
CA LEU A 37 2.48 2.10 0.59
C LEU A 37 3.89 2.66 0.45
N GLU A 38 4.67 2.23 -0.55
CA GLU A 38 6.01 2.76 -0.81
C GLU A 38 5.98 4.25 -1.14
N ARG A 39 5.00 4.70 -1.93
CA ARG A 39 4.81 6.12 -2.25
C ARG A 39 4.50 6.96 -1.02
N ARG A 40 3.75 6.41 -0.06
CA ARG A 40 3.55 7.06 1.25
C ARG A 40 4.82 7.05 2.09
N ARG A 41 5.55 5.94 2.10
CA ARG A 41 6.77 5.78 2.87
C ARG A 41 7.90 6.70 2.38
N ASN A 42 8.02 6.91 1.08
CA ASN A 42 8.96 7.85 0.47
C ASN A 42 8.57 9.33 0.65
N ARG A 43 7.38 9.63 1.18
CA ARG A 43 6.96 10.99 1.57
C ARG A 43 7.31 11.34 3.02
N GLU A 44 7.54 10.35 3.89
CA GLU A 44 8.02 10.59 5.24
C GLU A 44 9.55 10.67 5.24
N THR A 45 10.09 11.68 5.91
CA THR A 45 11.51 11.70 6.25
C THR A 45 11.82 10.58 7.27
N PRO A 46 13.07 10.10 7.35
CA PRO A 46 13.45 9.09 8.34
C PRO A 46 13.06 9.45 9.79
N LEU A 47 13.09 10.75 10.11
CA LEU A 47 12.72 11.28 11.43
C LEU A 47 11.21 11.15 11.69
N GLU A 48 10.38 11.48 10.69
CA GLU A 48 8.92 11.36 10.77
C GLU A 48 8.49 9.89 10.86
N THR A 49 9.11 9.01 10.06
CA THR A 49 8.88 7.57 10.17
C THR A 49 9.28 7.05 11.55
N ALA A 50 10.42 7.47 12.09
CA ALA A 50 10.84 7.09 13.44
C ALA A 50 9.88 7.64 14.52
N ALA A 51 9.34 8.85 14.35
CA ALA A 51 8.32 9.42 15.25
C ALA A 51 7.00 8.64 15.21
N ARG A 52 6.52 8.30 14.01
CA ARG A 52 5.29 7.51 13.82
C ARG A 52 5.42 6.11 14.40
N LEU A 53 6.53 5.42 14.13
CA LEU A 53 6.79 4.09 14.69
C LEU A 53 6.90 4.13 16.22
N ARG A 54 7.57 5.16 16.78
CA ARG A 54 7.61 5.36 18.24
C ARG A 54 6.23 5.51 18.84
N ALA A 55 5.35 6.31 18.23
CA ALA A 55 3.97 6.47 18.68
C ALA A 55 3.15 5.16 18.55
N GLU A 56 3.33 4.41 17.46
CA GLU A 56 2.63 3.14 17.20
C GLU A 56 2.99 2.06 18.23
N PHE A 57 4.25 2.01 18.65
CA PHE A 57 4.75 1.02 19.61
C PHE A 57 4.89 1.56 21.05
N GLY A 58 4.47 2.81 21.32
CA GLY A 58 4.56 3.43 22.65
C GLY A 58 6.00 3.62 23.16
N ILE A 59 6.96 3.84 22.26
CA ILE A 59 8.38 4.00 22.60
C ILE A 59 8.70 5.48 22.81
N GLU A 60 9.11 5.84 24.03
CA GLU A 60 9.65 7.16 24.36
C GLU A 60 11.17 7.16 24.26
N LEU A 61 11.75 8.27 23.78
CA LEU A 61 13.21 8.44 23.82
C LEU A 61 13.59 8.91 25.24
N SER A 62 14.44 8.15 25.90
CA SER A 62 15.18 8.62 27.06
C SER A 62 16.37 9.48 26.59
N GLU A 63 16.73 10.51 27.37
CA GLU A 63 17.94 11.31 27.16
C GLU A 63 19.23 10.49 27.22
#